data_AF-A0A8H6F4I8-F1
#
_entry.id   AF-A0A8H6F4I8-F1
#
_cell.length_a   1.000
_cell.length_b   1.000
_cell.length_c   1.000
_cell.angle_alpha   90.00
_cell.angle_beta   90.00
_cell.angle_gamma   90.00
#
_symmetry.space_group_name_H-M   'P 1'
#
loop_
_entity.id
_entity.type
_entity.pdbx_description
1 polymer ?
#
loop_
_entity_poly.entity_id
_entity_poly.type
_entity_poly.pdbx_seq_one_letter_code
_entity_poly.pdbx_strand_id
1 'polypeptide(L)'
;MSVNKKIKLDNMVKICTHSGSFHADESLAVYLLKLLPKYSQAELVRSRNPEDWESSDIVVDVSGKYDGVKYFDHHQREFDTTFNENYKTKLSSAGLVYKHFGKEIIKEVLKLEDGNPNIELLYDKIYKEFVESLDANDNGISNYPKDVSPKFTDKNITLPSIVSRLNPSWNESCTDADYDRQFLKSSELMGTVFVSLLEGYGKSWLPAKSIVAKAFDNRFEVDKSGEILVLDQFCPWKEHLYNIEKENNAEGLIKFVLFKDSSGKWRVSTVPSPQPLLNLDWDFHKN
;
A
#
# COMPACT_ATOMS: atom_id res chain seq x y z
N MET A 1 41.83 -36.11 19.04
CA MET A 1 41.29 -34.85 19.59
C MET A 1 40.38 -34.25 18.53
N SER A 2 39.06 -34.39 18.69
CA SER A 2 38.09 -33.82 17.76
C SER A 2 37.89 -32.35 18.10
N VAL A 3 38.24 -31.46 17.18
CA VAL A 3 38.01 -30.02 17.33
C VAL A 3 36.51 -29.79 17.12
N ASN A 4 35.80 -29.59 18.21
CA ASN A 4 34.42 -29.09 18.18
C ASN A 4 34.43 -27.70 17.54
N LYS A 5 34.06 -27.65 16.26
CA LYS A 5 33.73 -26.40 15.57
C LYS A 5 32.47 -25.87 16.23
N LYS A 6 32.62 -24.89 17.13
CA LYS A 6 31.49 -24.09 17.63
C LYS A 6 30.80 -23.49 16.40
N ILE A 7 29.62 -24.00 16.09
CA ILE A 7 28.68 -23.34 15.18
C ILE A 7 28.38 -22.00 15.84
N LYS A 8 28.75 -20.88 15.20
CA LYS A 8 28.22 -19.58 15.59
C LYS A 8 26.71 -19.72 15.46
N LEU A 9 25.97 -19.60 16.56
CA LEU A 9 24.56 -19.24 16.43
C LEU A 9 24.58 -17.90 15.70
N ASP A 10 24.10 -17.86 14.47
CA ASP A 10 23.73 -16.59 13.85
C ASP A 10 22.76 -15.93 14.82
N ASN A 11 23.10 -14.73 15.29
CA ASN A 11 22.16 -13.94 16.07
C ASN A 11 20.91 -13.76 15.20
N MET A 12 19.79 -14.31 15.66
CA MET A 12 18.51 -14.17 14.97
C MET A 12 18.18 -12.68 14.87
N VAL A 13 17.87 -12.21 13.66
CA VAL A 13 17.50 -10.81 13.41
C VAL A 13 16.25 -10.48 14.21
N LYS A 14 16.20 -9.30 14.82
CA LYS A 14 15.08 -8.87 15.68
C LYS A 14 14.38 -7.64 15.13
N ILE A 15 13.05 -7.69 15.10
CA ILE A 15 12.18 -6.54 14.89
C ILE A 15 11.49 -6.24 16.21
N CYS A 16 11.62 -5.02 16.72
CA CYS A 16 10.93 -4.58 17.93
C CYS A 16 9.80 -3.61 17.63
N THR A 17 8.67 -3.77 18.32
CA THR A 17 7.57 -2.80 18.33
C THR A 17 6.96 -2.72 19.73
N HIS A 18 6.02 -1.81 19.99
CA HIS A 18 5.44 -1.67 21.33
C HIS A 18 4.58 -2.88 21.74
N SER A 19 4.56 -3.17 23.04
CA SER A 19 3.70 -4.20 23.65
C SER A 19 2.26 -3.73 23.85
N GLY A 20 1.37 -4.58 24.38
CA GLY A 20 -0.01 -4.21 24.71
C GLY A 20 -0.89 -3.98 23.49
N SER A 21 -1.85 -3.04 23.59
CA SER A 21 -2.73 -2.67 22.47
C SER A 21 -1.94 -2.31 21.23
N PHE A 22 -2.50 -2.59 20.05
CA PHE A 22 -1.86 -2.42 18.74
C PHE A 22 -2.79 -1.84 17.67
N HIS A 23 -2.20 -1.33 16.60
CA HIS A 23 -2.84 -0.58 15.52
C HIS A 23 -2.56 -1.18 14.13
N ALA A 24 -3.12 -0.46 13.16
CA ALA A 24 -2.98 -0.62 11.72
C ALA A 24 -1.54 -0.75 11.22
N ASP A 25 -0.78 0.27 11.58
CA ASP A 25 0.46 0.65 10.95
C ASP A 25 1.60 -0.25 11.40
N GLU A 26 1.79 -0.47 12.70
CA GLU A 26 2.88 -1.30 13.19
C GLU A 26 2.63 -2.80 12.90
N SER A 27 1.36 -3.21 12.83
CA SER A 27 0.97 -4.53 12.28
C SER A 27 1.43 -4.71 10.82
N LEU A 28 1.18 -3.72 9.96
CA LEU A 28 1.61 -3.75 8.56
C LEU A 28 3.14 -3.63 8.43
N ALA A 29 3.77 -2.72 9.17
CA ALA A 29 5.21 -2.48 9.16
C ALA A 29 6.01 -3.77 9.44
N VAL A 30 5.63 -4.51 10.48
CA VAL A 30 6.24 -5.80 10.82
C VAL A 30 6.08 -6.81 9.68
N TYR A 31 4.90 -6.90 9.06
CA TYR A 31 4.67 -7.83 7.96
C TYR A 31 5.51 -7.46 6.73
N LEU A 32 5.54 -6.19 6.35
CA LEU A 32 6.31 -5.68 5.22
C LEU A 32 7.79 -6.02 5.34
N LEU A 33 8.38 -5.81 6.53
CA LEU A 33 9.76 -6.19 6.79
C LEU A 33 9.97 -7.68 6.58
N LYS A 34 9.07 -8.53 7.11
CA LYS A 34 9.15 -9.99 6.98
C LYS A 34 8.99 -10.53 5.55
N LEU A 35 8.54 -9.71 4.59
CA LEU A 35 8.58 -10.07 3.17
C LEU A 35 10.01 -10.07 2.60
N LEU A 36 10.93 -9.36 3.23
CA LEU A 36 12.32 -9.29 2.78
C LEU A 36 13.13 -10.50 3.28
N PRO A 37 14.04 -11.07 2.46
CA PRO A 37 14.84 -12.22 2.85
C PRO A 37 15.60 -12.02 4.18
N LYS A 38 16.17 -10.84 4.39
CA LYS A 38 16.92 -10.46 5.60
C LYS A 38 16.10 -10.60 6.89
N TYR A 39 14.80 -10.30 6.85
CA TYR A 39 13.93 -10.26 8.03
C TYR A 39 12.87 -11.37 8.03
N SER A 40 12.86 -12.24 7.02
CA SER A 40 11.85 -13.29 6.84
C SER A 40 11.70 -14.25 8.03
N GLN A 41 12.79 -14.49 8.77
CA GLN A 41 12.83 -15.30 9.98
C GLN A 41 13.11 -14.46 11.24
N ALA A 42 12.87 -13.14 11.17
CA ALA A 42 13.14 -12.26 12.29
C ALA A 42 12.23 -12.58 13.48
N GLU A 43 12.85 -12.63 14.66
CA GLU A 43 12.14 -12.66 15.94
C GLU A 43 11.39 -11.34 16.11
N LEU A 44 10.12 -11.44 16.49
CA LEU A 44 9.32 -10.27 16.85
C LEU A 44 9.41 -10.07 18.36
N VAL A 45 9.92 -8.91 18.77
CA VAL A 45 10.01 -8.49 20.17
C VAL A 45 8.96 -7.40 20.42
N ARG A 46 8.00 -7.63 21.31
CA ARG A 46 7.00 -6.62 21.68
C ARG A 46 7.35 -6.02 23.04
N SER A 47 7.90 -4.81 23.05
CA SER A 47 8.45 -4.18 24.27
C SER A 47 8.46 -2.65 24.23
N ARG A 48 8.39 -2.04 25.41
CA ARG A 48 8.63 -0.61 25.64
C ARG A 48 9.93 -0.33 26.40
N ASN A 49 10.76 -1.34 26.62
CA ASN A 49 12.04 -1.17 27.32
C ASN A 49 13.12 -0.75 26.32
N PRO A 50 13.85 0.36 26.57
CA PRO A 50 14.92 0.80 25.68
C PRO A 50 16.00 -0.24 25.40
N GLU A 51 16.31 -1.13 26.35
CA GLU A 51 17.30 -2.21 26.16
C GLU A 51 16.89 -3.20 25.06
N ASP A 52 15.59 -3.47 24.92
CA ASP A 52 15.05 -4.33 23.85
C ASP A 52 15.14 -3.64 22.50
N TRP A 53 14.92 -2.32 22.45
CA TRP A 53 15.08 -1.52 21.23
C TRP A 53 16.55 -1.47 20.79
N GLU A 54 17.47 -1.27 21.74
CA GLU A 54 18.89 -1.19 21.46
C GLU A 54 19.46 -2.54 20.97
N SER A 55 18.97 -3.65 21.52
CA SER A 55 19.37 -5.00 21.11
C SER A 55 18.70 -5.53 19.83
N SER A 56 17.74 -4.78 19.27
CA SER A 56 17.04 -5.14 18.03
C SER A 56 17.68 -4.55 16.78
N ASP A 57 17.49 -5.20 15.64
CA ASP A 57 18.03 -4.75 14.34
C ASP A 57 17.15 -3.68 13.68
N ILE A 58 15.84 -3.77 13.88
CA ILE A 58 14.85 -2.75 13.48
C ILE A 58 13.88 -2.52 14.63
N VAL A 59 13.47 -1.26 14.79
CA VAL A 59 12.50 -0.81 15.78
C VAL A 59 11.42 0.00 15.06
N VAL A 60 10.15 -0.40 15.19
CA VAL A 60 9.00 0.24 14.54
C VAL A 60 7.97 0.66 15.58
N ASP A 61 7.42 1.86 15.40
CA ASP A 61 6.33 2.39 16.23
C ASP A 61 6.60 2.47 17.74
N VAL A 62 7.88 2.47 18.09
CA VAL A 62 8.31 2.62 19.46
C VAL A 62 9.69 3.28 19.45
N SER A 63 10.03 3.97 20.55
CA SER A 63 11.26 4.74 20.83
C SER A 63 11.20 6.24 20.63
N GLY A 64 10.23 6.77 19.89
CA GLY A 64 10.18 8.18 19.51
C GLY A 64 11.38 8.60 18.66
N LYS A 65 11.98 7.69 17.87
CA LYS A 65 13.13 7.97 16.99
C LYS A 65 12.86 7.54 15.55
N TYR A 66 13.39 8.29 14.60
CA TYR A 66 13.42 7.93 13.19
C TYR A 66 14.78 8.29 12.59
N ASP A 67 15.44 7.31 11.99
CA ASP A 67 16.73 7.49 11.29
C ASP A 67 16.75 6.90 9.88
N GLY A 68 15.68 6.21 9.46
CA GLY A 68 15.57 5.56 8.16
C GLY A 68 16.43 4.30 8.01
N VAL A 69 17.05 3.82 9.10
CA VAL A 69 17.95 2.65 9.09
C VAL A 69 17.52 1.62 10.11
N LYS A 70 17.41 2.01 11.39
CA LYS A 70 17.03 1.15 12.51
C LYS A 70 15.68 1.56 13.09
N TYR A 71 15.46 2.85 13.30
CA TYR A 71 14.26 3.35 13.99
C TYR A 71 13.27 3.92 12.97
N PHE A 72 12.03 3.47 13.05
CA PHE A 72 10.91 3.83 12.20
C PHE A 72 9.68 4.14 13.07
N ASP A 73 9.79 5.17 13.90
CA ASP A 73 8.71 5.70 14.75
C ASP A 73 8.42 7.14 14.33
N HIS A 74 7.15 7.53 14.28
CA HIS A 74 6.66 8.84 13.83
C HIS A 74 6.16 9.76 14.97
N HIS A 75 6.21 9.33 16.23
CA HIS A 75 5.64 10.04 17.38
C HIS A 75 6.43 11.28 17.84
N GLN A 76 7.44 11.73 17.10
CA GLN A 76 8.17 12.95 17.46
C GLN A 76 7.26 14.17 17.29
N ARG A 77 7.29 15.08 18.27
CA ARG A 77 6.47 16.31 18.24
C ARG A 77 6.63 17.12 16.94
N GLU A 78 7.85 17.18 16.43
CA GLU A 78 8.21 17.95 15.23
C GLU A 78 8.23 17.06 13.97
N PHE A 79 7.70 15.84 14.02
CA PHE A 79 7.70 14.93 12.86
C PHE A 79 6.82 15.48 11.73
N ASP A 80 7.40 15.62 10.53
CA ASP A 80 6.75 16.16 9.34
C ASP A 80 7.11 15.40 8.05
N THR A 81 7.73 14.22 8.16
CA THR A 81 8.17 13.45 6.99
C THR A 81 6.97 12.96 6.18
N THR A 82 7.00 13.21 4.87
CA THR A 82 6.04 12.68 3.89
C THR A 82 6.72 11.67 2.96
N PHE A 83 5.92 10.97 2.14
CA PHE A 83 6.43 9.95 1.21
C PHE A 83 7.38 10.52 0.16
N ASN A 84 6.97 11.61 -0.50
CA ASN A 84 7.78 12.43 -1.40
C ASN A 84 7.10 13.82 -1.54
N GLU A 85 7.60 14.67 -2.43
CA GLU A 85 7.10 16.03 -2.68
C GLU A 85 5.63 16.11 -3.12
N ASN A 86 5.12 15.04 -3.75
CA ASN A 86 3.75 14.96 -4.27
C ASN A 86 2.71 14.68 -3.18
N TYR A 87 3.13 14.20 -2.01
CA TYR A 87 2.24 13.83 -0.90
C TYR A 87 2.41 14.76 0.29
N LYS A 88 1.30 15.07 0.96
CA LYS A 88 1.27 15.96 2.14
C LYS A 88 0.94 15.22 3.43
N THR A 89 0.49 13.97 3.34
CA THR A 89 0.20 13.10 4.47
C THR A 89 1.50 12.75 5.19
N LYS A 90 1.55 12.98 6.50
CA LYS A 90 2.66 12.55 7.35
C LYS A 90 2.67 11.03 7.42
N LEU A 91 3.84 10.42 7.41
CA LEU A 91 3.97 8.97 7.45
C LEU A 91 3.67 8.40 8.85
N SER A 92 3.04 7.23 8.89
CA SER A 92 3.03 6.32 10.04
C SER A 92 4.27 5.43 10.03
N SER A 93 4.41 4.52 11.00
CA SER A 93 5.50 3.54 11.01
C SER A 93 5.46 2.61 9.78
N ALA A 94 4.25 2.23 9.31
CA ALA A 94 4.08 1.51 8.04
C ALA A 94 4.55 2.33 6.84
N GLY A 95 4.17 3.61 6.78
CA GLY A 95 4.58 4.53 5.71
C GLY A 95 6.09 4.72 5.66
N LEU A 96 6.75 4.82 6.81
CA LEU A 96 8.22 4.91 6.91
C LEU A 96 8.90 3.63 6.41
N VAL A 97 8.45 2.45 6.86
CA VAL A 97 8.96 1.17 6.36
C VAL A 97 8.74 1.05 4.86
N TYR A 98 7.55 1.38 4.36
CA TYR A 98 7.26 1.33 2.94
C TYR A 98 8.11 2.31 2.14
N LYS A 99 8.35 3.54 2.65
CA LYS A 99 9.24 4.51 2.01
C LYS A 99 10.63 3.95 1.78
N HIS A 100 11.22 3.28 2.77
CA HIS A 100 12.60 2.78 2.66
C HIS A 100 12.72 1.42 1.98
N PHE A 101 11.75 0.54 2.16
CA PHE A 101 11.84 -0.86 1.72
C PHE A 101 10.83 -1.25 0.64
N GLY A 102 9.87 -0.38 0.30
CA GLY A 102 8.74 -0.69 -0.58
C GLY A 102 9.16 -1.19 -1.97
N LYS A 103 10.22 -0.63 -2.54
CA LYS A 103 10.76 -1.07 -3.84
C LYS A 103 11.34 -2.48 -3.76
N GLU A 104 12.09 -2.78 -2.70
CA GLU A 104 12.65 -4.12 -2.46
C GLU A 104 11.54 -5.14 -2.20
N ILE A 105 10.50 -4.76 -1.44
CA ILE A 105 9.31 -5.58 -1.19
C ILE A 105 8.58 -5.89 -2.50
N ILE A 106 8.34 -4.88 -3.34
CA ILE A 106 7.70 -5.05 -4.65
C ILE A 106 8.49 -6.05 -5.50
N LYS A 107 9.81 -5.86 -5.57
CA LYS A 107 10.71 -6.75 -6.30
C LYS A 107 10.60 -8.19 -5.78
N GLU A 108 10.66 -8.39 -4.47
CA GLU A 108 10.64 -9.71 -3.86
C GLU A 108 9.30 -10.43 -4.02
N VAL A 109 8.18 -9.73 -3.86
CA VAL A 109 6.84 -10.33 -3.97
C VAL A 109 6.52 -10.68 -5.42
N LEU A 110 6.84 -9.78 -6.36
CA LEU A 110 6.52 -9.96 -7.78
C LEU A 110 7.62 -10.68 -8.58
N LYS A 111 8.76 -10.99 -7.94
CA LYS A 111 9.94 -11.62 -8.57
C LYS A 111 10.43 -10.82 -9.78
N LEU A 112 10.50 -9.50 -9.65
CA LEU A 112 10.99 -8.60 -10.70
C LEU A 112 12.52 -8.49 -10.64
N GLU A 113 13.11 -8.19 -11.80
CA GLU A 113 14.54 -7.90 -11.91
C GLU A 113 14.88 -6.48 -11.43
N ASP A 114 16.15 -6.28 -11.05
CA ASP A 114 16.65 -4.95 -10.67
C ASP A 114 16.52 -3.95 -11.82
N GLY A 115 16.12 -2.73 -11.50
CA GLY A 115 15.94 -1.66 -12.49
C GLY A 115 14.70 -1.80 -13.37
N ASN A 116 13.80 -2.76 -13.10
CA ASN A 116 12.53 -2.86 -13.82
C ASN A 116 11.70 -1.58 -13.61
N PRO A 117 11.31 -0.85 -14.67
CA PRO A 117 10.62 0.44 -14.54
C PRO A 117 9.24 0.32 -13.88
N ASN A 118 8.65 -0.88 -13.87
CA ASN A 118 7.38 -1.11 -13.21
C ASN A 118 7.50 -1.05 -11.68
N ILE A 119 8.70 -1.19 -11.11
CA ILE A 119 8.90 -1.08 -9.66
C ILE A 119 8.53 0.33 -9.19
N GLU A 120 9.01 1.38 -9.88
CA GLU A 120 8.69 2.77 -9.54
C GLU A 120 7.18 3.06 -9.69
N LEU A 121 6.59 2.58 -10.79
CA LEU A 121 5.16 2.75 -11.04
C LEU A 121 4.31 2.08 -9.93
N LEU A 122 4.65 0.86 -9.54
CA LEU A 122 3.94 0.14 -8.48
C LEU A 122 4.21 0.72 -7.11
N TYR A 123 5.41 1.27 -6.88
CA TYR A 123 5.79 1.91 -5.61
C TYR A 123 4.93 3.13 -5.31
N ASP A 124 4.77 4.02 -6.28
CA ASP A 124 3.88 5.18 -6.16
C ASP A 124 2.40 4.74 -6.09
N LYS A 125 1.98 3.80 -6.94
CA LYS A 125 0.60 3.33 -6.98
C LYS A 125 0.13 2.68 -5.68
N ILE A 126 0.95 1.81 -5.08
CA ILE A 126 0.61 1.17 -3.80
C ILE A 126 0.61 2.17 -2.67
N TYR A 127 1.53 3.14 -2.66
CA TYR A 127 1.48 4.20 -1.66
C TYR A 127 0.16 4.96 -1.74
N LYS A 128 -0.16 5.49 -2.93
CA LYS A 128 -1.35 6.27 -3.20
C LYS A 128 -2.66 5.54 -2.87
N GLU A 129 -2.78 4.29 -3.31
CA GLU A 129 -4.06 3.56 -3.26
C GLU A 129 -4.26 2.79 -1.94
N PHE A 130 -3.22 2.68 -1.10
CA PHE A 130 -3.30 1.89 0.13
C PHE A 130 -2.57 2.53 1.31
N VAL A 131 -1.24 2.69 1.24
CA VAL A 131 -0.43 3.06 2.41
C VAL A 131 -0.74 4.47 2.91
N GLU A 132 -0.97 5.44 2.02
CA GLU A 132 -1.31 6.82 2.40
C GLU A 132 -2.58 6.87 3.26
N SER A 133 -3.59 6.05 2.96
CA SER A 133 -4.83 6.00 3.74
C SER A 133 -4.60 5.47 5.16
N LEU A 134 -3.63 4.58 5.34
CA LEU A 134 -3.23 4.07 6.64
C LEU A 134 -2.43 5.11 7.42
N ASP A 135 -1.48 5.78 6.75
CA ASP A 135 -0.73 6.92 7.30
C ASP A 135 -1.68 8.02 7.80
N ALA A 136 -2.66 8.38 6.98
CA ALA A 136 -3.67 9.38 7.32
C ALA A 136 -4.52 8.94 8.53
N ASN A 137 -4.94 7.67 8.57
CA ASN A 137 -5.73 7.15 9.68
C ASN A 137 -4.98 7.25 11.02
N ASP A 138 -3.72 6.82 11.01
CA ASP A 138 -2.87 6.75 12.18
C ASP A 138 -2.47 8.16 12.68
N ASN A 139 -2.23 9.10 11.77
CA ASN A 139 -2.00 10.51 12.08
C ASN A 139 -3.30 11.30 12.39
N GLY A 140 -4.46 10.65 12.41
CA GLY A 140 -5.75 11.30 12.70
C GLY A 140 -6.22 12.31 11.65
N ILE A 141 -5.76 12.17 10.40
CA ILE A 141 -6.14 13.02 9.28
C ILE A 141 -7.51 12.58 8.73
N SER A 142 -8.43 13.54 8.61
CA SER A 142 -9.77 13.31 8.06
C SER A 142 -9.76 13.25 6.53
N ASN A 143 -10.52 12.30 5.97
CA ASN A 143 -10.80 12.23 4.52
C ASN A 143 -11.62 13.42 4.00
N TYR A 144 -12.24 14.19 4.90
CA TYR A 144 -13.08 15.33 4.57
C TYR A 144 -12.51 16.63 5.14
N PRO A 145 -12.67 17.76 4.42
CA PRO A 145 -12.47 19.09 4.97
C PRO A 145 -13.26 19.29 6.28
N LYS A 146 -12.78 20.18 7.15
CA LYS A 146 -13.35 20.39 8.49
C LYS A 146 -14.82 20.83 8.49
N ASP A 147 -15.28 21.43 7.40
CA ASP A 147 -16.62 21.94 7.18
C ASP A 147 -17.56 20.91 6.52
N VAL A 148 -17.07 19.72 6.20
CA VAL A 148 -17.86 18.66 5.54
C VAL A 148 -17.98 17.45 6.46
N SER A 149 -19.22 17.06 6.77
CA SER A 149 -19.52 15.84 7.51
C SER A 149 -19.81 14.66 6.57
N PRO A 150 -19.35 13.44 6.90
CA PRO A 150 -19.70 12.24 6.14
C PRO A 150 -21.20 11.97 6.22
N LYS A 151 -21.77 11.44 5.13
CA LYS A 151 -23.21 11.12 5.05
C LYS A 151 -23.61 9.88 5.86
N PHE A 152 -22.66 9.00 6.15
CA PHE A 152 -22.85 7.79 6.95
C PHE A 152 -21.55 7.43 7.66
N THR A 153 -21.62 6.55 8.66
CA THR A 153 -20.44 6.03 9.36
C THR A 153 -20.07 4.66 8.80
N ASP A 154 -18.80 4.50 8.44
CA ASP A 154 -18.18 3.28 7.94
C ASP A 154 -17.13 2.74 8.91
N LYS A 155 -17.06 3.30 10.13
CA LYS A 155 -16.02 3.00 11.12
C LYS A 155 -15.88 1.53 11.50
N ASN A 156 -16.84 0.66 11.16
CA ASN A 156 -16.76 -0.77 11.48
C ASN A 156 -16.30 -1.64 10.30
N ILE A 157 -16.17 -1.10 9.10
CA ILE A 157 -15.81 -1.85 7.88
C ILE A 157 -14.45 -1.48 7.30
N THR A 158 -13.69 -0.60 7.97
CA THR A 158 -12.32 -0.24 7.58
C THR A 158 -11.30 -1.21 8.17
N LEU A 159 -10.13 -1.34 7.53
CA LEU A 159 -9.05 -2.22 8.01
C LEU A 159 -8.52 -1.81 9.39
N PRO A 160 -8.20 -0.53 9.68
CA PRO A 160 -7.76 -0.14 11.01
C PRO A 160 -8.77 -0.48 12.11
N SER A 161 -10.06 -0.38 11.81
CA SER A 161 -11.11 -0.75 12.75
C SER A 161 -11.29 -2.25 12.92
N ILE A 162 -11.06 -3.05 11.87
CA ILE A 162 -11.02 -4.51 11.99
C ILE A 162 -9.84 -4.93 12.88
N VAL A 163 -8.66 -4.33 12.68
CA VAL A 163 -7.48 -4.54 13.51
C VAL A 163 -7.71 -4.10 14.95
N SER A 164 -8.30 -2.93 15.17
CA SER A 164 -8.66 -2.45 16.52
C SER A 164 -9.50 -3.49 17.28
N ARG A 165 -10.45 -4.17 16.61
CA ARG A 165 -11.27 -5.23 17.22
C ARG A 165 -10.54 -6.55 17.47
N LEU A 166 -9.32 -6.73 16.97
CA LEU A 166 -8.48 -7.87 17.35
C LEU A 166 -7.83 -7.65 18.72
N ASN A 167 -7.73 -6.41 19.21
CA ASN A 167 -7.25 -6.17 20.56
C ASN A 167 -8.20 -6.83 21.59
N PRO A 168 -7.66 -7.43 22.66
CA PRO A 168 -8.45 -7.83 23.83
C PRO A 168 -9.37 -6.72 24.34
N SER A 169 -10.54 -7.10 24.84
CA SER A 169 -11.50 -6.13 25.38
C SER A 169 -10.98 -5.52 26.69
N TRP A 170 -11.28 -4.23 26.93
CA TRP A 170 -10.84 -3.52 28.13
C TRP A 170 -11.30 -4.15 29.45
N ASN A 171 -12.39 -4.93 29.42
CA ASN A 171 -13.01 -5.59 30.57
C ASN A 171 -12.61 -7.07 30.71
N GLU A 172 -11.62 -7.53 29.94
CA GLU A 172 -11.05 -8.88 30.05
C GLU A 172 -9.74 -8.83 30.85
N SER A 173 -9.49 -9.86 31.68
CA SER A 173 -8.19 -10.05 32.33
C SER A 173 -7.21 -10.68 31.33
N CYS A 174 -6.59 -9.85 30.49
CA CYS A 174 -5.63 -10.25 29.47
C CYS A 174 -4.18 -10.12 29.94
N THR A 175 -3.31 -10.95 29.37
CA THR A 175 -1.85 -10.89 29.57
C THR A 175 -1.16 -10.34 28.32
N ASP A 176 0.11 -9.93 28.42
CA ASP A 176 0.90 -9.52 27.24
C ASP A 176 0.92 -10.61 26.15
N ALA A 177 0.97 -11.88 26.56
CA ALA A 177 0.91 -13.01 25.63
C ALA A 177 -0.40 -13.08 24.83
N ASP A 178 -1.51 -12.57 25.37
CA ASP A 178 -2.79 -12.50 24.65
C ASP A 178 -2.78 -11.39 23.60
N TYR A 179 -2.22 -10.21 23.94
CA TYR A 179 -1.99 -9.15 22.96
C TYR A 179 -1.06 -9.61 21.85
N ASP A 180 0.05 -10.28 22.17
CA ASP A 180 1.04 -10.72 21.19
C ASP A 180 0.46 -11.74 20.21
N ARG A 181 -0.36 -12.67 20.71
CA ARG A 181 -1.07 -13.64 19.87
C ARG A 181 -2.04 -12.96 18.90
N GLN A 182 -2.72 -11.91 19.36
CA GLN A 182 -3.66 -11.15 18.52
C GLN A 182 -2.93 -10.23 17.55
N PHE A 183 -1.77 -9.68 17.94
CA PHE A 183 -0.90 -8.90 17.07
C PHE A 183 -0.45 -9.73 15.86
N LEU A 184 -0.07 -10.99 16.06
CA LEU A 184 0.30 -11.87 14.94
C LEU A 184 -0.85 -12.04 13.93
N LYS A 185 -2.10 -12.14 14.40
CA LYS A 185 -3.28 -12.18 13.52
C LYS A 185 -3.50 -10.86 12.79
N SER A 186 -3.26 -9.74 13.48
CA SER A 186 -3.35 -8.40 12.90
C SER A 186 -2.33 -8.20 11.80
N SER A 187 -1.07 -8.56 12.06
CA SER A 187 0.03 -8.47 11.10
C SER A 187 -0.24 -9.35 9.86
N GLU A 188 -0.71 -10.58 10.06
CA GLU A 188 -1.10 -11.47 8.95
C GLU A 188 -2.27 -10.90 8.12
N LEU A 189 -3.29 -10.32 8.78
CA LEU A 189 -4.43 -9.70 8.11
C LEU A 189 -3.97 -8.53 7.22
N MET A 190 -3.22 -7.59 7.79
CA MET A 190 -2.72 -6.41 7.07
C MET A 190 -1.81 -6.82 5.91
N GLY A 191 -0.94 -7.80 6.16
CA GLY A 191 -0.04 -8.36 5.16
C GLY A 191 -0.74 -9.04 3.99
N THR A 192 -1.74 -9.88 4.28
CA THR A 192 -2.55 -10.56 3.25
C THR A 192 -3.22 -9.55 2.34
N VAL A 193 -3.79 -8.49 2.91
CA VAL A 193 -4.41 -7.42 2.12
C VAL A 193 -3.38 -6.71 1.23
N PHE A 194 -2.24 -6.33 1.79
CA PHE A 194 -1.17 -5.68 1.06
C PHE A 194 -0.68 -6.54 -0.12
N VAL A 195 -0.35 -7.81 0.12
CA VAL A 195 0.15 -8.72 -0.92
C VAL A 195 -0.90 -8.92 -2.01
N SER A 196 -2.17 -9.10 -1.64
CA SER A 196 -3.27 -9.24 -2.60
C SER A 196 -3.40 -8.02 -3.51
N LEU A 197 -3.29 -6.80 -2.95
CA LEU A 197 -3.31 -5.55 -3.73
C LEU A 197 -2.09 -5.45 -4.65
N LEU A 198 -0.89 -5.72 -4.12
CA LEU A 198 0.35 -5.69 -4.90
C LEU A 198 0.35 -6.70 -6.04
N GLU A 199 -0.08 -7.94 -5.80
CA GLU A 199 -0.24 -8.95 -6.85
C GLU A 199 -1.33 -8.58 -7.84
N GLY A 200 -2.45 -8.02 -7.38
CA GLY A 200 -3.50 -7.49 -8.25
C GLY A 200 -2.98 -6.41 -9.19
N TYR A 201 -2.21 -5.44 -8.68
CA TYR A 201 -1.64 -4.40 -9.51
C TYR A 201 -0.53 -4.92 -10.42
N GLY A 202 0.40 -5.72 -9.90
CA GLY A 202 1.56 -6.21 -10.64
C GLY A 202 1.26 -7.30 -11.65
N LYS A 203 0.40 -8.26 -11.31
CA LYS A 203 0.13 -9.47 -12.13
C LYS A 203 -1.15 -9.36 -12.96
N SER A 204 -2.06 -8.43 -12.66
CA SER A 204 -3.31 -8.25 -13.41
C SER A 204 -3.46 -6.87 -14.04
N TRP A 205 -3.42 -5.79 -13.24
CA TRP A 205 -3.60 -4.43 -13.77
C TRP A 205 -2.47 -4.02 -14.72
N LEU A 206 -1.21 -4.27 -14.36
CA LEU A 206 -0.07 -3.81 -15.15
C LEU A 206 0.00 -4.43 -16.57
N PRO A 207 -0.18 -5.77 -16.75
CA PRO A 207 -0.27 -6.36 -18.09
C PRO A 207 -1.44 -5.86 -18.94
N ALA A 208 -2.50 -5.31 -18.33
CA ALA A 208 -3.63 -4.76 -19.08
C ALA A 208 -3.22 -3.54 -19.92
N LYS A 209 -2.18 -2.79 -19.50
CA LYS A 209 -1.70 -1.59 -20.22
C LYS A 209 -1.44 -1.87 -21.70
N SER A 210 -0.73 -2.95 -22.03
CA SER A 210 -0.40 -3.28 -23.41
C SER A 210 -1.62 -3.70 -24.23
N ILE A 211 -2.62 -4.33 -23.61
CA ILE A 211 -3.86 -4.72 -24.29
C ILE A 211 -4.65 -3.47 -24.67
N VAL A 212 -4.79 -2.53 -23.73
CA VAL A 212 -5.52 -1.28 -23.97
C VAL A 212 -4.79 -0.40 -24.99
N ALA A 213 -3.47 -0.29 -24.91
CA ALA A 213 -2.67 0.46 -25.88
C ALA A 213 -2.82 -0.10 -27.30
N LYS A 214 -2.67 -1.42 -27.47
CA LYS A 214 -2.89 -2.09 -28.76
C LYS A 214 -4.31 -1.85 -29.30
N ALA A 215 -5.31 -1.98 -28.45
CA ALA A 215 -6.70 -1.74 -28.85
C ALA A 215 -6.92 -0.28 -29.24
N PHE A 216 -6.27 0.67 -28.56
CA PHE A 216 -6.35 2.08 -28.86
C PHE A 216 -5.73 2.38 -30.22
N ASP A 217 -4.56 1.85 -30.52
CA ASP A 217 -3.92 2.05 -31.83
C ASP A 217 -4.76 1.47 -32.97
N ASN A 218 -5.36 0.30 -32.77
CA ASN A 218 -6.17 -0.41 -33.78
C ASN A 218 -7.62 0.11 -33.88
N ARG A 219 -8.03 1.08 -33.05
CA ARG A 219 -9.44 1.52 -32.96
C ARG A 219 -10.03 1.96 -34.31
N PHE A 220 -9.22 2.53 -35.19
CA PHE A 220 -9.67 2.98 -36.52
C PHE A 220 -10.01 1.85 -37.49
N GLU A 221 -9.49 0.64 -37.24
CA GLU A 221 -9.85 -0.58 -38.00
C GLU A 221 -11.22 -1.13 -37.56
N VAL A 222 -11.57 -0.91 -36.29
CA VAL A 222 -12.87 -1.30 -35.70
C VAL A 222 -13.96 -0.33 -36.13
N ASP A 223 -13.68 0.96 -35.99
CA ASP A 223 -14.61 2.03 -36.28
C ASP A 223 -13.85 3.24 -36.83
N LYS A 224 -14.30 3.76 -37.98
CA LYS A 224 -13.59 4.86 -38.67
C LYS A 224 -13.56 6.16 -37.87
N SER A 225 -14.50 6.36 -36.94
CA SER A 225 -14.48 7.55 -36.06
C SER A 225 -13.45 7.41 -34.94
N GLY A 226 -13.03 6.19 -34.63
CA GLY A 226 -12.10 5.88 -33.55
C GLY A 226 -12.73 5.99 -32.15
N GLU A 227 -14.06 6.07 -32.05
CA GLU A 227 -14.79 6.18 -30.78
C GLU A 227 -15.06 4.83 -30.10
N ILE A 228 -14.78 3.72 -30.81
CA ILE A 228 -15.04 2.36 -30.34
C ILE A 228 -13.71 1.62 -30.14
N LEU A 229 -13.49 1.14 -28.91
CA LEU A 229 -12.37 0.29 -28.53
C LEU A 229 -12.84 -1.16 -28.44
N VAL A 230 -12.15 -2.11 -29.07
CA VAL A 230 -12.41 -3.55 -28.90
C VAL A 230 -11.19 -4.19 -28.24
N LEU A 231 -11.41 -4.82 -27.10
CA LEU A 231 -10.38 -5.58 -26.40
C LEU A 231 -10.43 -7.05 -26.82
N ASP A 232 -9.27 -7.61 -27.16
CA ASP A 232 -9.12 -9.04 -27.50
C ASP A 232 -9.57 -9.96 -26.35
N GLN A 233 -9.45 -9.48 -25.10
CA GLN A 233 -9.93 -10.13 -23.89
C GLN A 233 -10.33 -9.08 -22.84
N PHE A 234 -11.20 -9.45 -21.90
CA PHE A 234 -11.47 -8.58 -20.74
C PHE A 234 -10.20 -8.34 -19.93
N CYS A 235 -9.95 -7.08 -19.57
CA CYS A 235 -8.91 -6.67 -18.63
C CYS A 235 -9.35 -5.37 -17.91
N PRO A 236 -8.71 -5.00 -16.78
CA PRO A 236 -8.91 -3.68 -16.18
C PRO A 236 -8.45 -2.57 -17.15
N TRP A 237 -9.40 -1.89 -17.81
CA TRP A 237 -9.07 -0.99 -18.92
C TRP A 237 -9.20 0.51 -18.60
N LYS A 238 -10.04 0.91 -17.63
CA LYS A 238 -10.45 2.31 -17.43
C LYS A 238 -9.28 3.26 -17.20
N GLU A 239 -8.48 2.99 -16.18
CA GLU A 239 -7.34 3.86 -15.81
C GLU A 239 -6.30 3.93 -16.92
N HIS A 240 -5.97 2.79 -17.54
CA HIS A 240 -5.05 2.75 -18.68
C HIS A 240 -5.57 3.54 -19.87
N LEU A 241 -6.85 3.41 -20.18
CA LEU A 241 -7.47 4.16 -21.27
C LEU A 241 -7.37 5.67 -21.02
N TYR A 242 -7.71 6.14 -19.82
CA TYR A 242 -7.61 7.57 -19.51
C TYR A 242 -6.17 8.10 -19.63
N ASN A 243 -5.18 7.32 -19.17
CA ASN A 243 -3.78 7.69 -19.33
C ASN A 243 -3.35 7.72 -20.80
N ILE A 244 -3.73 6.71 -21.58
CA ILE A 244 -3.42 6.64 -23.02
C ILE A 244 -4.08 7.79 -23.78
N GLU A 245 -5.35 8.10 -23.50
CA GLU A 245 -6.02 9.23 -24.12
C GLU A 245 -5.31 10.55 -23.80
N LYS A 246 -4.93 10.77 -22.54
CA LYS A 246 -4.18 11.96 -22.11
C LYS A 246 -2.82 12.05 -22.80
N GLU A 247 -2.06 10.96 -22.87
CA GLU A 247 -0.77 10.87 -23.56
C GLU A 247 -0.88 11.15 -25.07
N ASN A 248 -2.06 10.91 -25.67
CA ASN A 248 -2.33 11.08 -27.10
C ASN A 248 -3.19 12.31 -27.43
N ASN A 249 -3.47 13.20 -26.46
CA ASN A 249 -4.38 14.35 -26.63
C ASN A 249 -5.75 13.96 -27.21
N ALA A 250 -6.28 12.81 -26.77
CA ALA A 250 -7.52 12.20 -27.24
C ALA A 250 -8.53 12.01 -26.09
N GLU A 251 -8.45 12.84 -25.06
CA GLU A 251 -9.27 12.74 -23.85
C GLU A 251 -10.77 12.75 -24.16
N GLY A 252 -11.46 11.70 -23.74
CA GLY A 252 -12.88 11.53 -23.97
C GLY A 252 -13.26 11.18 -25.40
N LEU A 253 -12.32 10.79 -26.26
CA LEU A 253 -12.58 10.31 -27.61
C LEU A 253 -13.35 8.98 -27.57
N ILE A 254 -12.85 8.00 -26.81
CA ILE A 254 -13.47 6.68 -26.74
C ILE A 254 -14.80 6.78 -26.01
N LYS A 255 -15.87 6.31 -26.64
CA LYS A 255 -17.24 6.28 -26.10
C LYS A 255 -17.67 4.90 -25.66
N PHE A 256 -17.17 3.86 -26.32
CA PHE A 256 -17.55 2.48 -26.06
C PHE A 256 -16.34 1.56 -26.01
N VAL A 257 -16.33 0.66 -25.03
CA VAL A 257 -15.38 -0.45 -24.93
C VAL A 257 -16.13 -1.76 -25.04
N LEU A 258 -15.75 -2.57 -26.03
CA LEU A 258 -16.32 -3.89 -26.29
C LEU A 258 -15.31 -4.97 -25.92
N PHE A 259 -15.79 -6.05 -25.30
CA PHE A 259 -14.99 -7.21 -24.94
C PHE A 259 -15.88 -8.44 -24.79
N LYS A 260 -15.29 -9.64 -24.82
CA LYS A 260 -16.00 -10.87 -24.44
C LYS A 260 -15.85 -11.14 -22.95
N ASP A 261 -16.95 -11.51 -22.30
CA ASP A 261 -16.91 -12.00 -20.91
C ASP A 261 -16.40 -13.45 -20.84
N SER A 262 -16.34 -14.01 -19.62
CA SER A 262 -15.92 -15.39 -19.39
C SER A 262 -16.82 -16.44 -20.05
N SER A 263 -18.04 -16.08 -20.45
CA SER A 263 -18.94 -16.95 -21.22
C SER A 263 -18.78 -16.81 -22.73
N GLY A 264 -17.84 -15.98 -23.19
CA GLY A 264 -17.60 -15.68 -24.60
C GLY A 264 -18.62 -14.72 -25.21
N LYS A 265 -19.56 -14.19 -24.42
CA LYS A 265 -20.58 -13.26 -24.88
C LYS A 265 -20.02 -11.84 -24.92
N TRP A 266 -20.37 -11.11 -25.97
CA TRP A 266 -20.00 -9.71 -26.10
C TRP A 266 -20.67 -8.85 -25.03
N ARG A 267 -19.87 -7.98 -24.44
CA ARG A 267 -20.28 -6.92 -23.52
C ARG A 267 -19.87 -5.59 -24.11
N VAL A 268 -20.69 -4.59 -23.86
CA VAL A 268 -20.41 -3.19 -24.15
C VAL A 268 -20.40 -2.43 -22.84
N SER A 269 -19.37 -1.61 -22.65
CA SER A 269 -19.31 -0.63 -21.57
C SER A 269 -19.21 0.75 -22.17
N THR A 270 -20.02 1.68 -21.68
CA THR A 270 -19.84 3.10 -21.99
C THR A 270 -18.63 3.63 -21.23
N VAL A 271 -17.85 4.49 -21.88
CA VAL A 271 -16.81 5.26 -21.24
C VAL A 271 -17.47 6.52 -20.67
N PRO A 272 -17.44 6.73 -19.35
CA PRO A 272 -17.87 8.01 -18.79
C PRO A 272 -17.11 9.12 -19.50
N SER A 273 -17.81 10.17 -19.93
CA SER A 273 -17.09 11.37 -20.35
C SER A 273 -16.12 11.76 -19.23
N PRO A 274 -14.89 12.20 -19.54
CA PRO A 274 -14.05 12.80 -18.53
C PRO A 274 -14.87 13.93 -17.93
N GLN A 275 -15.47 13.65 -16.77
CA GLN A 275 -15.80 14.73 -15.87
C GLN A 275 -14.44 15.40 -15.66
N PRO A 276 -14.37 16.74 -15.67
CA PRO A 276 -13.26 17.33 -14.98
C PRO A 276 -13.27 16.65 -13.61
N LEU A 277 -12.28 15.79 -13.38
CA LEU A 277 -11.73 15.69 -12.04
C LEU A 277 -11.59 17.15 -11.69
N LEU A 278 -12.35 17.60 -10.69
CA LEU A 278 -12.15 18.93 -10.14
C LEU A 278 -10.68 18.95 -9.76
N ASN A 279 -9.84 19.41 -10.69
CA ASN A 279 -8.59 20.03 -10.41
C ASN A 279 -9.03 21.17 -9.51
N LEU A 280 -8.94 20.93 -8.21
CA LEU A 280 -8.79 21.97 -7.22
C LEU A 280 -7.40 22.58 -7.45
N ASP A 281 -7.20 23.15 -8.64
CA ASP A 281 -6.23 24.20 -8.88
C ASP A 281 -6.81 25.41 -8.16
N TRP A 282 -6.44 25.53 -6.89
CA TRP A 282 -6.70 26.72 -6.09
C TRP A 282 -5.83 27.86 -6.63
N ASP A 283 -6.31 28.50 -7.69
CA ASP A 283 -5.71 29.72 -8.20
C ASP A 283 -6.15 30.88 -7.29
N PHE A 284 -5.41 31.09 -6.18
CA PHE A 284 -5.54 32.29 -5.37
C PHE A 284 -4.86 33.45 -6.09
N HIS A 285 -5.57 34.12 -6.99
CA HIS A 285 -5.37 35.55 -7.24
C HIS A 285 -6.60 36.21 -7.89
N LYS A 286 -6.94 37.40 -7.35
CA LYS A 286 -7.98 38.38 -7.76
C LYS A 286 -9.35 38.11 -7.13
N ASN A 287 -9.95 38.96 -6.30
CA ASN A 287 -9.74 40.38 -5.96
C ASN A 287 -9.97 40.60 -4.46
#